data_AF-A0A251W903-F1
#
_entry.id   AF-A0A251W903-F1
#
_cell.length_a   1.000
_cell.length_b   1.000
_cell.length_c   1.000
_cell.angle_alpha   90.00
_cell.angle_beta   90.00
_cell.angle_gamma   90.00
#
_symmetry.space_group_name_H-M   'P 1'
#
loop_
_entity.id
_entity.type
_entity.pdbx_description
1 polymer ?
#
loop_
_entity_poly.entity_id
_entity_poly.type
_entity_poly.pdbx_seq_one_letter_code
_entity_poly.pdbx_strand_id
1 'polypeptide(L)'
;MKLNQNLNHWAMLGAVSAMLTIAAPAVYASAPVLLPPGWQSSTIAAKPEGMMMKTGKFVAAEKATTGTARIVQEKGHYYLELDSAFSTSELGPDLHVLLDSQSKPPQSYTAMNGYVNLGKLHSYSGMQRYPIPDAINVSKVKSVVIWCRMANATFGYASL
;
A
#
# COMPACT_ATOMS: atom_id res chain seq x y z
N MET A 1 27.32 -39.48 37.12
CA MET A 1 26.55 -38.21 37.14
C MET A 1 25.30 -38.40 36.29
N LYS A 2 24.12 -38.15 36.85
CA LYS A 2 22.80 -38.58 36.32
C LYS A 2 22.43 -37.87 35.01
N LEU A 3 22.08 -38.65 33.98
CA LEU A 3 21.31 -38.20 32.82
C LEU A 3 19.85 -37.98 33.27
N ASN A 4 19.31 -36.78 33.02
CA ASN A 4 17.91 -36.46 33.30
C ASN A 4 17.05 -36.86 32.09
N GLN A 5 16.16 -37.81 32.33
CA GLN A 5 15.11 -38.26 31.44
C GLN A 5 13.91 -37.33 31.62
N ASN A 6 13.33 -36.79 30.54
CA ASN A 6 11.95 -36.34 30.59
C ASN A 6 11.16 -37.00 29.46
N LEU A 7 10.16 -37.74 29.91
CA LEU A 7 9.42 -38.78 29.25
C LEU A 7 8.00 -38.23 29.07
N ASN A 8 7.63 -37.85 27.85
CA ASN A 8 6.23 -37.55 27.53
C ASN A 8 5.67 -38.73 26.75
N HIS A 9 4.94 -39.59 27.47
CA HIS A 9 4.11 -40.65 26.91
C HIS A 9 2.82 -40.07 26.33
N TRP A 10 2.60 -40.25 25.03
CA TRP A 10 1.26 -40.35 24.45
C TRP A 10 1.23 -41.55 23.49
N ALA A 11 0.79 -42.68 24.01
CA ALA A 11 0.21 -43.74 23.19
C ALA A 11 -1.29 -43.47 23.10
N MET A 12 -1.88 -43.56 21.92
CA MET A 12 -2.70 -44.73 21.60
C MET A 12 -3.15 -44.69 20.14
N LEU A 13 -3.10 -45.88 19.55
CA LEU A 13 -3.53 -46.21 18.21
C LEU A 13 -5.05 -46.03 18.06
N GLY A 14 -5.44 -45.48 16.93
CA GLY A 14 -6.81 -45.56 16.41
C GLY A 14 -6.76 -45.90 14.93
N ALA A 15 -6.65 -47.18 14.62
CA ALA A 15 -7.04 -47.69 13.31
C ALA A 15 -8.57 -47.68 13.22
N VAL A 16 -9.10 -47.54 12.00
CA VAL A 16 -10.14 -48.43 11.41
C VAL A 16 -10.93 -47.70 10.30
N SER A 17 -10.95 -48.40 9.16
CA SER A 17 -11.96 -48.44 8.10
C SER A 17 -12.14 -47.31 7.08
N ALA A 18 -11.78 -47.70 5.86
CA ALA A 18 -12.28 -47.19 4.60
C ALA A 18 -13.81 -47.35 4.46
N MET A 19 -14.46 -46.38 3.82
CA MET A 19 -15.59 -46.63 2.94
C MET A 19 -15.44 -45.75 1.69
N LEU A 20 -15.28 -46.43 0.56
CA LEU A 20 -15.29 -45.88 -0.78
C LEU A 20 -16.75 -45.77 -1.22
N THR A 21 -17.30 -44.56 -1.30
CA THR A 21 -18.58 -44.32 -1.96
C THR A 21 -18.34 -43.59 -3.27
N ILE A 22 -18.42 -44.35 -4.37
CA ILE A 22 -18.43 -43.81 -5.72
C ILE A 22 -19.87 -43.37 -5.98
N ALA A 23 -20.18 -42.09 -5.81
CA ALA A 23 -21.44 -41.52 -6.27
C ALA A 23 -21.27 -41.13 -7.74
N ALA A 24 -21.96 -41.83 -8.64
CA ALA A 24 -22.03 -41.47 -10.05
C ALA A 24 -22.74 -40.10 -10.19
N PRO A 25 -22.21 -39.14 -10.97
CA PRO A 25 -22.96 -37.94 -11.28
C PRO A 25 -24.07 -38.30 -12.28
N ALA A 26 -25.31 -38.22 -11.85
CA ALA A 26 -26.46 -38.23 -12.74
C ALA A 26 -26.35 -37.00 -13.65
N VAL A 27 -26.10 -37.22 -14.95
CA VAL A 27 -26.14 -36.17 -15.96
C VAL A 27 -27.58 -35.75 -16.13
N TYR A 28 -27.99 -34.69 -15.45
CA TYR A 28 -29.26 -34.02 -15.73
C TYR A 28 -29.11 -33.30 -17.08
N ALA A 29 -29.80 -33.81 -18.10
CA ALA A 29 -29.97 -33.12 -19.35
C ALA A 29 -30.80 -31.85 -19.11
N SER A 30 -30.14 -30.69 -19.03
CA SER A 30 -30.81 -29.39 -19.01
C SER A 30 -31.38 -29.13 -20.40
N ALA A 31 -32.71 -29.08 -20.51
CA ALA A 31 -33.38 -28.58 -21.71
C ALA A 31 -32.95 -27.13 -21.99
N PRO A 32 -32.73 -26.73 -23.25
CA PRO A 32 -32.48 -25.33 -23.57
C PRO A 32 -33.76 -24.52 -23.34
N VAL A 33 -33.77 -23.68 -22.31
CA VAL A 33 -34.79 -22.64 -22.16
C VAL A 33 -34.54 -21.61 -23.26
N LEU A 34 -35.41 -21.59 -24.27
CA LEU A 34 -35.47 -20.47 -25.21
C LEU A 34 -35.87 -19.21 -24.42
N LEU A 35 -34.90 -18.34 -24.17
CA LEU A 35 -35.17 -17.02 -23.62
C LEU A 35 -35.81 -16.15 -24.72
N PRO A 36 -36.90 -15.42 -24.43
CA PRO A 36 -37.42 -14.43 -25.36
C PRO A 36 -36.39 -13.31 -25.58
N PRO A 37 -36.18 -12.84 -26.82
CA PRO A 37 -35.28 -11.73 -27.09
C PRO A 37 -35.90 -10.44 -26.55
N GLY A 38 -35.50 -10.03 -25.35
CA GLY A 38 -36.13 -8.83 -24.77
C GLY A 38 -35.69 -8.41 -23.39
N TRP A 39 -34.45 -8.69 -22.97
CA TRP A 39 -33.90 -8.10 -21.74
C TRP A 39 -32.50 -7.61 -22.08
N GLN A 40 -32.43 -6.47 -22.73
CA GLN A 40 -31.18 -5.71 -22.80
C GLN A 40 -30.92 -5.22 -21.38
N SER A 41 -30.18 -6.00 -20.61
CA SER A 41 -29.48 -5.48 -19.44
C SER A 41 -28.60 -4.35 -19.95
N SER A 42 -29.06 -3.12 -19.82
CA SER A 42 -28.21 -1.95 -19.92
C SER A 42 -27.25 -2.02 -18.74
N THR A 43 -26.19 -2.82 -18.87
CA THR A 43 -25.02 -2.71 -18.02
C THR A 43 -24.50 -1.32 -18.29
N ILE A 44 -24.85 -0.38 -17.41
CA ILE A 44 -24.12 0.87 -17.29
C ILE A 44 -22.71 0.42 -16.94
N ALA A 45 -21.85 0.36 -17.96
CA ALA A 45 -20.43 0.28 -17.76
C ALA A 45 -20.08 1.57 -17.02
N ALA A 46 -20.05 1.49 -15.68
CA ALA A 46 -19.38 2.47 -14.87
C ALA A 46 -17.93 2.45 -15.36
N LYS A 47 -17.63 3.39 -16.26
CA LYS A 47 -16.26 3.77 -16.59
C LYS A 47 -15.61 3.98 -15.22
N PRO A 48 -14.58 3.23 -14.83
CA PRO A 48 -13.86 3.56 -13.62
C PRO A 48 -13.43 5.00 -13.83
N GLU A 49 -14.00 5.94 -13.09
CA GLU A 49 -13.52 7.31 -13.05
C GLU A 49 -12.04 7.16 -12.80
N GLY A 50 -11.24 7.48 -13.82
CA GLY A 50 -9.84 7.11 -13.87
C GLY A 50 -9.21 7.62 -12.59
N MET A 51 -8.90 6.67 -11.70
CA MET A 51 -8.29 6.91 -10.41
C MET A 51 -7.05 7.73 -10.73
N MET A 52 -7.05 9.04 -10.44
CA MET A 52 -5.91 9.91 -10.76
C MET A 52 -4.75 9.48 -9.88
N MET A 53 -4.02 8.47 -10.34
CA MET A 53 -2.80 7.97 -9.74
C MET A 53 -1.67 8.91 -10.14
N LYS A 54 -1.33 9.82 -9.24
CA LYS A 54 -0.06 10.53 -9.31
C LYS A 54 1.05 9.61 -8.82
N THR A 55 2.15 9.49 -9.56
CA THR A 55 3.24 8.56 -9.24
C THR A 55 4.58 9.18 -9.61
N GLY A 56 5.57 9.06 -8.72
CA GLY A 56 6.89 9.64 -8.87
C GLY A 56 7.99 8.75 -8.32
N LYS A 57 9.15 8.75 -8.96
CA LYS A 57 10.36 8.08 -8.44
C LYS A 57 11.10 9.02 -7.51
N PHE A 58 11.61 8.50 -6.40
CA PHE A 58 12.48 9.27 -5.52
C PHE A 58 13.80 9.59 -6.21
N VAL A 59 14.23 10.83 -6.05
CA VAL A 59 15.58 11.30 -6.31
C VAL A 59 16.23 11.70 -4.98
N ALA A 60 17.53 11.41 -4.87
CA ALA A 60 18.31 11.81 -3.71
C ALA A 60 18.48 13.34 -3.67
N ALA A 61 18.48 13.89 -2.46
CA ALA A 61 18.90 15.25 -2.17
C ALA A 61 20.07 15.19 -1.16
N GLU A 62 19.84 15.56 0.11
CA GLU A 62 20.89 15.51 1.14
C GLU A 62 21.34 14.09 1.48
N LYS A 63 20.47 13.09 1.27
CA LYS A 63 20.75 11.68 1.54
C LYS A 63 20.26 10.80 0.40
N ALA A 64 20.87 9.63 0.26
CA ALA A 64 20.37 8.62 -0.67
C ALA A 64 18.91 8.29 -0.33
N THR A 65 18.03 8.37 -1.33
CA THR A 65 16.62 8.01 -1.21
C THR A 65 16.17 7.37 -2.52
N THR A 66 15.51 6.23 -2.45
CA THR A 66 15.09 5.42 -3.60
C THR A 66 13.64 4.97 -3.49
N GLY A 67 13.14 4.29 -4.53
CA GLY A 67 11.78 3.77 -4.61
C GLY A 67 10.82 4.71 -5.32
N THR A 68 9.53 4.50 -5.10
CA THR A 68 8.45 5.23 -5.76
C THR A 68 7.43 5.68 -4.72
N ALA A 69 6.89 6.88 -4.91
CA ALA A 69 5.74 7.40 -4.20
C ALA A 69 4.53 7.46 -5.14
N ARG A 70 3.34 7.13 -4.65
CA ARG A 70 2.09 7.34 -5.39
C ARG A 70 0.95 7.77 -4.49
N ILE A 71 0.02 8.55 -5.04
CA ILE A 71 -1.23 8.87 -4.38
C ILE A 71 -2.33 7.98 -4.96
N VAL A 72 -3.02 7.25 -4.09
CA VAL A 72 -4.12 6.37 -4.44
C VAL A 72 -5.40 6.85 -3.76
N GLN A 73 -6.54 6.47 -4.32
CA GLN A 73 -7.84 6.71 -3.70
C GLN A 73 -8.48 5.39 -3.32
N GLU A 74 -8.95 5.27 -2.08
CA GLU A 74 -9.65 4.09 -1.58
C GLU A 74 -10.86 4.54 -0.78
N LYS A 75 -12.05 4.07 -1.15
CA LYS A 75 -13.33 4.38 -0.47
C LYS A 75 -13.58 5.88 -0.28
N GLY A 76 -13.21 6.69 -1.28
CA GLY A 76 -13.37 8.14 -1.25
C GLY A 76 -12.23 8.92 -0.57
N HIS A 77 -11.32 8.24 0.14
CA HIS A 77 -10.20 8.87 0.83
C HIS A 77 -8.89 8.70 0.07
N TYR A 78 -8.01 9.69 0.20
CA TYR A 78 -6.69 9.65 -0.43
C TYR A 78 -5.61 9.11 0.52
N TYR A 79 -4.67 8.39 -0.06
CA TYR A 79 -3.52 7.86 0.65
C TYR A 79 -2.25 8.06 -0.17
N LEU A 80 -1.18 8.40 0.51
CA LEU A 80 0.17 8.31 -0.04
C LEU A 80 0.72 6.91 0.26
N GLU A 81 1.24 6.25 -0.76
CA GLU A 81 1.96 4.98 -0.63
C GLU A 81 3.40 5.15 -1.09
N LEU A 82 4.34 4.65 -0.29
CA LEU A 82 5.71 4.39 -0.70
C LEU A 82 5.85 2.90 -1.01
N ASP A 83 6.53 2.55 -2.09
CA ASP A 83 6.66 1.17 -2.55
C ASP A 83 7.62 0.32 -1.70
N SER A 84 7.67 -0.98 -1.97
CA SER A 84 8.58 -1.90 -1.27
C SER A 84 10.06 -1.63 -1.52
N ALA A 85 10.40 -0.91 -2.59
CA ALA A 85 11.76 -0.50 -2.93
C ALA A 85 12.15 0.84 -2.29
N PHE A 86 11.26 1.45 -1.51
CA PHE A 86 11.57 2.65 -0.74
C PHE A 86 12.72 2.38 0.22
N SER A 87 13.70 3.28 0.24
CA SER A 87 14.81 3.30 1.18
C SER A 87 15.34 4.71 1.31
N THR A 88 15.72 5.12 2.51
CA THR A 88 16.40 6.38 2.81
C THR A 88 17.44 6.20 3.92
N SER A 89 18.23 7.24 4.20
CA SER A 89 19.23 7.19 5.26
C SER A 89 18.61 7.26 6.66
N GLU A 90 19.14 6.45 7.57
CA GLU A 90 18.81 6.47 9.01
C GLU A 90 19.45 7.66 9.76
N LEU A 91 20.33 8.43 9.10
CA LEU A 91 21.06 9.55 9.69
C LEU A 91 20.18 10.82 9.79
N GLY A 92 18.99 10.69 10.36
CA GLY A 92 18.01 11.74 10.59
C GLY A 92 17.13 11.41 11.81
N PRO A 93 17.28 12.13 12.94
CA PRO A 93 16.59 11.78 14.18
C PRO A 93 15.08 12.06 14.19
N ASP A 94 14.58 12.85 13.24
CA ASP A 94 13.16 13.23 13.16
C ASP A 94 12.71 13.36 11.69
N LEU A 95 12.64 12.23 10.99
CA LEU A 95 12.17 12.17 9.60
C LEU A 95 10.65 12.24 9.52
N HIS A 96 10.17 13.01 8.54
CA HIS A 96 8.77 13.25 8.24
C HIS A 96 8.49 13.10 6.76
N VAL A 97 7.24 12.79 6.44
CA VAL A 97 6.73 12.71 5.07
C VAL A 97 5.88 13.93 4.78
N LEU A 98 6.28 14.71 3.76
CA LEU A 98 5.58 15.93 3.36
C LEU A 98 4.95 15.78 1.98
N LEU A 99 3.84 16.50 1.77
CA LEU A 99 3.29 16.80 0.44
C LEU A 99 3.59 18.26 0.12
N ASP A 100 4.21 18.50 -1.04
CA ASP A 100 4.60 19.84 -1.47
C ASP A 100 3.87 20.23 -2.77
N SER A 101 3.63 21.54 -2.93
CA SER A 101 3.02 22.13 -4.13
C SER A 101 4.02 22.42 -5.25
N GLN A 102 5.32 22.30 -4.96
CA GLN A 102 6.42 22.40 -5.92
C GLN A 102 6.82 21.01 -6.41
N SER A 103 7.10 20.86 -7.70
CA SER A 103 7.59 19.58 -8.26
C SER A 103 9.02 19.29 -7.82
N LYS A 104 9.83 20.34 -7.66
CA LYS A 104 11.14 20.33 -7.05
C LYS A 104 11.08 21.12 -5.74
N PRO A 105 11.00 20.45 -4.58
CA PRO A 105 10.97 21.12 -3.28
C PRO A 105 12.33 21.74 -2.95
N PRO A 106 12.39 22.69 -2.00
CA PRO A 106 13.65 23.26 -1.54
C PRO A 106 14.47 22.25 -0.71
N GLN A 107 15.77 22.51 -0.57
CA GLN A 107 16.64 21.71 0.29
C GLN A 107 16.34 21.89 1.78
N SER A 108 15.78 23.04 2.16
CA SER A 108 15.33 23.39 3.51
C SER A 108 14.13 24.32 3.43
N TYR A 109 13.30 24.34 4.48
CA TYR A 109 12.11 25.19 4.53
C TYR A 109 12.35 26.38 5.45
N THR A 110 12.33 27.60 4.91
CA THR A 110 12.55 28.84 5.69
C THR A 110 11.38 29.12 6.64
N ALA A 111 10.17 28.78 6.23
CA ALA A 111 8.98 28.82 7.06
C ALA A 111 8.40 27.40 7.15
N MET A 112 7.91 27.00 8.33
CA MET A 112 7.21 25.71 8.52
C MET A 112 5.78 25.77 7.95
N ASN A 113 5.65 26.26 6.72
CA ASN A 113 4.40 26.40 5.97
C ASN A 113 4.66 26.05 4.50
N GLY A 114 3.59 26.02 3.69
CA GLY A 114 3.70 25.72 2.24
C GLY A 114 3.76 24.23 1.89
N TYR A 115 3.82 23.36 2.89
CA TYR A 115 3.70 21.91 2.75
C TYR A 115 2.63 21.35 3.69
N VAL A 116 2.19 20.12 3.42
CA VAL A 116 1.38 19.32 4.34
C VAL A 116 2.29 18.27 4.96
N ASN A 117 2.39 18.23 6.29
CA ASN A 117 3.12 17.18 6.99
C ASN A 117 2.18 16.02 7.32
N LEU A 118 2.41 14.85 6.73
CA LEU A 118 1.62 13.64 6.96
C LEU A 118 2.04 12.87 8.21
N GLY A 119 3.12 13.31 8.88
CA GLY A 119 3.63 12.72 10.11
C GLY A 119 5.04 12.17 9.96
N LYS A 120 5.48 11.46 11.00
CA LYS A 120 6.79 10.85 11.06
C LYS A 120 6.93 9.72 10.05
N LEU A 121 8.11 9.55 9.51
CA LEU A 121 8.44 8.39 8.68
C LEU A 121 8.32 7.12 9.54
N HIS A 122 7.48 6.17 9.13
CA HIS A 122 7.24 4.95 9.88
C HIS A 122 8.46 4.00 9.89
N SER A 123 9.16 3.90 8.76
CA SER A 123 10.34 3.05 8.57
C SER A 123 11.27 3.67 7.53
N TYR A 124 12.58 3.51 7.70
CA TYR A 124 13.57 4.00 6.73
C TYR A 124 13.57 3.22 5.41
N SER A 125 12.94 2.05 5.38
CA SER A 125 12.83 1.22 4.18
C SER A 125 11.52 0.44 4.12
N GLY A 126 11.16 0.04 2.90
CA GLY A 126 10.00 -0.79 2.63
C GLY A 126 8.69 -0.03 2.51
N MET A 127 7.64 -0.80 2.22
CA MET A 127 6.31 -0.29 1.94
C MET A 127 5.69 0.37 3.16
N GLN A 128 5.07 1.53 2.94
CA GLN A 128 4.40 2.29 3.99
C GLN A 128 3.36 3.21 3.40
N ARG A 129 2.32 3.48 4.17
CA ARG A 129 1.13 4.20 3.73
C ARG A 129 0.73 5.28 4.74
N TYR A 130 0.29 6.42 4.22
CA TYR A 130 -0.09 7.59 4.99
C TYR A 130 -1.47 8.08 4.53
N PRO A 131 -2.44 8.29 5.44
CA PRO A 131 -3.69 8.94 5.09
C PRO A 131 -3.42 10.40 4.72
N ILE A 132 -4.02 10.86 3.63
CA ILE A 132 -4.01 12.28 3.24
C ILE A 132 -5.31 12.89 3.77
N PRO A 133 -5.27 13.93 4.60
CA PRO A 133 -6.50 14.55 5.11
C PRO A 133 -7.40 15.04 3.97
N ASP A 134 -8.72 14.83 4.10
CA ASP A 134 -9.69 15.16 3.04
C ASP A 134 -9.74 16.66 2.69
N ALA A 135 -9.28 17.53 3.61
CA ALA A 135 -9.14 18.96 3.37
C ALA A 135 -8.03 19.32 2.35
N ILE A 136 -7.15 18.38 2.03
CA ILE A 136 -6.02 18.61 1.11
C ILE A 136 -6.48 18.41 -0.33
N ASN A 137 -6.29 19.45 -1.14
CA ASN A 137 -6.50 19.35 -2.58
C ASN A 137 -5.31 18.63 -3.26
N VAL A 138 -5.46 17.32 -3.46
CA VAL A 138 -4.44 16.44 -4.09
C VAL A 138 -4.03 16.91 -5.50
N SER A 139 -4.90 17.62 -6.24
CA SER A 139 -4.53 18.17 -7.56
C SER A 139 -3.38 19.17 -7.47
N LYS A 140 -3.22 19.88 -6.33
CA LYS A 140 -2.14 20.86 -6.09
C LYS A 140 -0.84 20.23 -5.62
N VAL A 141 -0.85 18.97 -5.19
CA VAL A 141 0.36 18.26 -4.75
C VAL A 141 1.21 17.91 -5.97
N LYS A 142 2.47 18.30 -5.96
CA LYS A 142 3.43 18.06 -7.06
C LYS A 142 4.65 17.27 -6.65
N SER A 143 4.90 17.11 -5.35
CA SER A 143 5.92 16.18 -4.88
C SER A 143 5.65 15.63 -3.48
N VAL A 144 6.30 14.51 -3.20
CA VAL A 144 6.41 13.87 -1.89
C VAL A 144 7.83 14.05 -1.40
N VAL A 145 8.02 14.46 -0.15
CA VAL A 145 9.33 14.82 0.39
C VAL A 145 9.61 14.02 1.66
N ILE A 146 10.79 13.43 1.74
CA ILE A 146 11.34 12.91 2.99
C ILE A 146 12.19 14.03 3.61
N TRP A 147 11.76 14.55 4.74
CA TRP A 147 12.36 15.73 5.36
C TRP A 147 12.72 15.46 6.81
N CYS A 148 13.94 15.82 7.21
CA CYS A 148 14.35 15.81 8.60
C CYS A 148 13.98 17.14 9.24
N ARG A 149 13.05 17.12 10.21
CA ARG A 149 12.57 18.33 10.88
C ARG A 149 13.64 18.99 11.73
N MET A 150 14.38 18.20 12.51
CA MET A 150 15.43 18.71 13.41
C MET A 150 16.59 19.37 12.65
N ALA A 151 16.97 18.82 11.50
CA ALA A 151 18.03 19.37 10.66
C ALA A 151 17.51 20.40 9.63
N ASN A 152 16.19 20.53 9.50
CA ASN A 152 15.52 21.26 8.42
C ASN A 152 16.09 20.91 7.03
N ALA A 153 16.18 19.62 6.71
CA ALA A 153 16.89 19.14 5.53
C ALA A 153 16.06 18.12 4.74
N THR A 154 15.90 18.35 3.44
CA THR A 154 15.26 17.42 2.50
C THR A 154 16.21 16.28 2.16
N PHE A 155 15.88 15.06 2.58
CA PHE A 155 16.68 13.87 2.30
C PHE A 155 16.51 13.41 0.86
N GLY A 156 15.28 13.37 0.39
CA GLY A 156 14.95 13.02 -0.99
C GLY A 156 13.49 13.38 -1.28
N TYR A 157 13.15 13.41 -2.56
CA TYR A 157 11.80 13.74 -2.99
C TYR A 157 11.41 13.00 -4.26
N ALA A 158 10.11 12.84 -4.48
CA ALA A 158 9.54 12.26 -5.69
C ALA A 158 8.57 13.27 -6.30
N SER A 159 8.85 13.72 -7.52
CA SER A 159 7.91 14.55 -8.30
C SER A 159 6.77 13.68 -8.82
N LEU A 160 5.52 14.13 -8.62
CA LEU A 160 4.28 13.37 -8.81
C LEU A 160 3.50 13.72 -10.08
#